data_AF-A0A7Y0EML6-F1
#
_entry.id   AF-A0A7Y0EML6-F1
#
_cell.length_a   1.000
_cell.length_b   1.000
_cell.length_c   1.000
_cell.angle_alpha   90.00
_cell.angle_beta   90.00
_cell.angle_gamma   90.00
#
_symmetry.space_group_name_H-M   'P 1'
#
loop_
_entity.id
_entity.type
_entity.pdbx_description
1 polymer ?
#
loop_
_entity_poly.entity_id
_entity_poly.type
_entity_poly.pdbx_seq_one_letter_code
_entity_poly.pdbx_strand_id
1 'polypeptide(L)'
;MATMQMNVRLDAELKQRGDKVLSEKGISPSAAVRSLWEYLDRNRDLPEFMTRSETNRAERKRLIACAAGRATRELLDANIIDNASFGVDYLSNETLQNLMYDERADEYIRHQGAEE
;
A
#
# COMPACT_ATOMS: atom_id res chain seq x y z
N MET A 1 23.62 23.53 12.37
CA MET A 1 22.98 22.41 11.64
C MET A 1 22.12 22.98 10.54
N ALA A 2 22.12 22.37 9.35
CA ALA A 2 21.26 22.80 8.25
C ALA A 2 19.82 22.34 8.49
N THR A 3 18.85 23.25 8.30
CA THR A 3 17.43 22.93 8.36
C THR A 3 16.93 22.59 6.96
N MET A 4 16.27 21.44 6.80
CA MET A 4 15.61 21.04 5.55
C MET A 4 14.10 20.99 5.74
N GLN A 5 13.35 21.30 4.68
CA GLN A 5 11.89 21.19 4.64
C GLN A 5 11.48 19.90 3.92
N MET A 6 10.47 19.21 4.45
CA MET A 6 9.87 18.03 3.83
C MET A 6 8.41 18.36 3.47
N ASN A 7 8.09 18.26 2.18
CA ASN A 7 6.75 18.49 1.66
C ASN A 7 6.16 17.17 1.16
N VAL A 8 4.94 16.85 1.59
CA VAL A 8 4.23 15.62 1.20
C VAL A 8 2.82 15.99 0.77
N ARG A 9 2.36 15.39 -0.32
CA ARG A 9 0.95 15.50 -0.76
C ARG A 9 0.13 14.46 -0.01
N LEU A 10 -0.93 14.91 0.65
CA LEU A 10 -1.85 14.06 1.40
C LEU A 10 -3.28 14.41 0.99
N ASP A 11 -4.18 13.42 1.03
CA ASP A 11 -5.61 13.67 0.94
C ASP A 11 -6.07 14.67 2.02
N ALA A 12 -6.96 15.59 1.65
CA ALA A 12 -7.37 16.69 2.52
C ALA A 12 -8.18 16.20 3.73
N GLU A 13 -9.08 15.23 3.53
CA GLU A 13 -9.86 14.67 4.62
C GLU A 13 -8.98 13.82 5.55
N LEU A 14 -8.04 13.06 4.99
CA LEU A 14 -7.06 12.32 5.76
C LEU A 14 -6.21 13.25 6.63
N LYS A 15 -5.76 14.38 6.08
CA LYS A 15 -5.04 15.41 6.84
C LYS A 15 -5.89 15.93 8.00
N GLN A 16 -7.15 16.28 7.73
CA GLN A 16 -8.05 16.84 8.73
C GLN A 16 -8.33 15.85 9.87
N ARG A 17 -8.61 14.59 9.55
CA ARG A 17 -8.83 13.53 10.55
C ARG A 17 -7.57 13.31 11.39
N GLY A 18 -6.40 13.24 10.76
CA GLY A 18 -5.12 13.09 11.45
C GLY A 18 -4.82 14.27 12.39
N ASP A 19 -5.03 15.50 11.92
CA ASP A 19 -4.81 16.71 12.72
C ASP A 19 -5.69 16.77 13.96
N LYS A 20 -6.96 16.34 13.84
CA LYS A 20 -7.86 16.26 14.99
C LYS A 20 -7.29 15.35 16.07
N VAL A 21 -6.86 14.14 15.71
CA VAL A 21 -6.28 13.17 16.63
C VAL A 21 -5.00 13.71 17.28
N LEU A 22 -4.12 14.32 16.48
CA LEU A 22 -2.88 14.90 16.98
C LEU A 22 -3.15 16.06 17.95
N SER A 23 -4.10 16.93 17.62
CA SER A 23 -4.51 18.05 18.47
C SER A 23 -5.12 17.58 19.79
N GLU A 24 -5.95 16.53 19.78
CA GLU A 24 -6.51 15.92 21.00
C GLU A 24 -5.41 15.37 21.92
N LYS A 25 -4.26 14.99 21.37
CA LYS A 25 -3.08 14.53 22.11
C LYS A 25 -2.05 15.65 22.40
N GLY A 26 -2.32 16.89 21.98
CA GLY A 26 -1.41 18.02 22.17
C GLY A 26 -0.13 17.95 21.34
N ILE A 27 -0.10 17.15 20.27
CA ILE A 27 1.07 16.95 19.41
C ILE A 27 0.84 17.71 18.10
N SER A 28 1.85 18.46 17.64
CA SER A 28 1.77 19.09 16.30
C SER A 28 2.12 18.08 15.20
N PRO A 29 1.58 18.24 13.98
CA PRO A 29 1.93 17.38 12.83
C PRO A 29 3.44 17.32 12.58
N SER A 30 4.13 18.46 12.65
CA SER A 30 5.58 18.52 12.47
C SER A 30 6.34 17.81 13.59
N ALA A 31 5.85 17.83 14.82
CA ALA A 31 6.45 17.07 15.92
C ALA A 31 6.27 15.56 15.70
N ALA A 32 5.07 15.11 15.32
CA ALA A 32 4.80 13.71 15.03
C ALA A 32 5.73 13.16 13.92
N VAL A 33 5.90 13.93 12.83
CA VAL A 33 6.80 13.56 11.72
C VAL A 33 8.26 13.52 12.17
N ARG A 34 8.72 14.47 13.00
CA ARG A 34 10.09 14.44 13.55
C ARG A 34 10.31 13.23 14.45
N SER A 35 9.37 12.94 15.35
CA SER A 35 9.46 11.77 16.23
C SER A 35 9.51 10.46 15.45
N LEU A 36 8.82 10.39 14.31
CA LEU A 36 8.92 9.25 13.41
C LEU A 36 10.34 9.13 12.82
N TRP A 37 10.97 10.21 12.36
CA TRP A 37 12.33 10.15 11.81
C TRP A 37 13.38 9.83 12.89
N GLU A 38 13.19 10.36 14.10
CA GLU A 38 14.00 9.99 15.27
C GLU A 38 13.86 8.51 15.62
N TYR A 39 12.65 7.96 15.51
CA TYR A 39 12.42 6.53 15.70
C TYR A 39 13.19 5.70 14.66
N LEU A 40 13.09 6.07 13.37
CA LEU A 40 13.77 5.35 12.29
C LEU A 40 15.29 5.39 12.46
N ASP A 41 15.86 6.55 12.79
CA ASP A 41 17.31 6.68 12.98
C ASP A 41 17.81 5.87 14.21
N ARG A 42 17.05 5.90 15.30
CA ARG A 42 17.42 5.20 16.55
C ARG A 42 17.28 3.69 16.42
N ASN A 43 16.17 3.20 15.88
CA ASN A 43 15.84 1.78 15.87
C ASN A 43 16.35 1.05 14.62
N ARG A 44 16.70 1.79 13.55
CA ARG A 44 17.10 1.24 12.25
C ARG A 44 16.06 0.27 11.65
N ASP A 45 14.80 0.43 12.05
CA ASP A 45 13.69 -0.41 11.65
C ASP A 45 12.40 0.41 11.51
N LEU A 46 11.43 -0.14 10.78
CA LEU A 46 10.13 0.47 10.56
C LEU A 46 9.21 0.23 11.77
N PRO A 47 8.40 1.21 12.18
CA PRO A 47 7.32 0.97 13.12
C PRO A 47 6.36 -0.10 12.58
N GLU A 48 5.85 -0.95 13.46
CA GLU A 48 5.00 -2.10 13.09
C GLU A 48 3.78 -1.71 12.23
N PHE A 49 3.18 -0.55 12.49
CA PHE A 49 2.03 -0.05 11.71
C PHE A 49 2.38 0.24 10.23
N MET A 50 3.64 0.54 9.93
CA MET A 50 4.12 0.72 8.55
C MET A 50 4.33 -0.62 7.87
N THR A 51 4.92 -1.59 8.58
CA THR A 51 5.17 -2.94 8.06
C THR A 51 3.86 -3.62 7.67
N ARG A 52 2.82 -3.53 8.50
CA ARG A 52 1.51 -4.14 8.21
C ARG A 52 0.85 -3.52 6.98
N SER A 53 1.05 -2.23 6.73
CA SER A 53 0.50 -1.55 5.55
C SER A 53 1.20 -1.97 4.25
N GLU A 54 2.52 -2.16 4.29
CA GLU A 54 3.32 -2.61 3.15
C GLU A 54 3.11 -4.10 2.88
N THR A 55 3.05 -4.95 3.91
CA THR A 55 2.70 -6.37 3.76
C THR A 55 1.30 -6.51 3.20
N ASN A 56 0.30 -5.78 3.74
CA ASN A 56 -1.06 -5.84 3.21
C ASN A 56 -1.15 -5.26 1.79
N ARG A 57 -0.35 -4.25 1.44
CA ARG A 57 -0.27 -3.72 0.07
C ARG A 57 0.41 -4.69 -0.89
N ALA A 58 1.51 -5.32 -0.49
CA ALA A 58 2.23 -6.31 -1.29
C ALA A 58 1.43 -7.60 -1.44
N GLU A 59 0.76 -8.04 -0.39
CA GLU A 59 -0.15 -9.18 -0.38
C GLU A 59 -1.42 -8.89 -1.18
N ARG A 60 -2.01 -7.69 -1.08
CA ARG A 60 -3.08 -7.25 -1.99
C ARG A 60 -2.62 -7.21 -3.43
N LYS A 61 -1.44 -6.64 -3.72
CA LYS A 61 -0.86 -6.64 -5.06
C LYS A 61 -0.64 -8.06 -5.58
N ARG A 62 -0.19 -8.98 -4.73
CA ARG A 62 -0.12 -10.42 -5.05
C ARG A 62 -1.50 -10.98 -5.34
N LEU A 63 -2.48 -10.86 -4.45
CA LEU A 63 -3.85 -11.37 -4.67
C LEU A 63 -4.48 -10.86 -5.98
N ILE A 64 -4.16 -9.61 -6.36
CA ILE A 64 -4.57 -8.99 -7.61
C ILE A 64 -3.83 -9.61 -8.82
N ALA A 65 -2.54 -9.88 -8.69
CA ALA A 65 -1.68 -10.50 -9.70
C ALA A 65 -1.96 -12.01 -9.89
N CYS A 66 -2.24 -12.75 -8.80
CA CYS A 66 -2.23 -14.23 -8.79
C CYS A 66 -3.35 -14.84 -9.62
N ALA A 67 -4.54 -14.25 -9.62
CA ALA A 67 -5.68 -14.97 -10.19
C ALA A 67 -6.93 -14.15 -10.52
N ALA A 68 -7.10 -12.94 -9.99
CA ALA A 68 -8.45 -12.36 -9.98
C ALA A 68 -8.51 -10.85 -10.23
N GLY A 69 -7.42 -10.08 -10.32
CA GLY A 69 -7.50 -8.61 -10.41
C GLY A 69 -8.49 -8.07 -11.45
N ARG A 70 -8.50 -8.67 -12.66
CA ARG A 70 -9.48 -8.31 -13.71
C ARG A 70 -10.88 -8.86 -13.44
N ALA A 71 -11.01 -10.13 -13.05
CA ALA A 71 -12.31 -10.74 -12.72
C ALA A 71 -12.99 -10.04 -11.53
N THR A 72 -12.23 -9.67 -10.51
CA THR A 72 -12.65 -8.87 -9.36
C THR A 72 -13.12 -7.48 -9.78
N ARG A 73 -12.45 -6.82 -10.74
CA ARG A 73 -12.96 -5.56 -11.31
C ARG A 73 -14.31 -5.77 -12.00
N GLU A 74 -14.43 -6.76 -12.87
CA GLU A 74 -15.70 -7.04 -13.57
C GLU A 74 -16.85 -7.35 -12.58
N LEU A 75 -16.57 -8.06 -11.49
CA LEU A 75 -17.55 -8.35 -10.44
C LEU A 75 -17.91 -7.11 -9.60
N LEU A 76 -16.98 -6.16 -9.42
CA LEU A 76 -17.25 -4.86 -8.78
C LEU A 76 -18.10 -3.96 -9.67
N ASP A 77 -17.77 -3.87 -10.97
CA ASP A 77 -18.52 -3.09 -11.95
C ASP A 77 -19.95 -3.64 -12.14
N ALA A 78 -20.11 -4.96 -12.02
CA ALA A 78 -21.40 -5.64 -11.97
C ALA A 78 -22.11 -5.57 -10.60
N ASN A 79 -21.48 -4.95 -9.59
CA ASN A 79 -21.98 -4.80 -8.22
C ASN A 79 -22.34 -6.14 -7.53
N ILE A 80 -21.58 -7.19 -7.84
CA ILE A 80 -21.73 -8.55 -7.28
C ILE A 80 -20.95 -8.71 -5.98
N ILE A 81 -19.83 -7.98 -5.83
CA ILE A 81 -18.98 -7.97 -4.64
C ILE A 81 -18.74 -6.53 -4.14
N ASP A 82 -18.36 -6.37 -2.88
CA ASP A 82 -18.08 -5.05 -2.28
C ASP A 82 -16.60 -4.63 -2.45
N ASN A 83 -16.37 -3.34 -2.73
CA ASN A 83 -15.07 -2.73 -3.02
C ASN A 83 -14.08 -2.87 -1.86
N ALA A 84 -14.58 -2.82 -0.62
CA ALA A 84 -13.76 -2.90 0.59
C ALA A 84 -12.87 -4.16 0.69
N SER A 85 -13.27 -5.25 0.02
CA SER A 85 -12.59 -6.54 0.13
C SER A 85 -11.33 -6.67 -0.74
N PHE A 86 -11.19 -5.91 -1.83
CA PHE A 86 -10.12 -6.14 -2.81
C PHE A 86 -9.37 -4.89 -3.28
N GLY A 87 -9.97 -3.69 -3.23
CA GLY A 87 -9.28 -2.43 -3.54
C GLY A 87 -8.52 -2.45 -4.87
N VAL A 88 -9.17 -2.85 -5.97
CA VAL A 88 -8.58 -2.83 -7.33
C VAL A 88 -8.90 -1.55 -8.09
N ASP A 89 -9.81 -0.73 -7.55
CA ASP A 89 -10.34 0.50 -8.11
C ASP A 89 -9.27 1.56 -8.42
N TYR A 90 -8.19 1.63 -7.62
CA TYR A 90 -7.11 2.59 -7.84
C TYR A 90 -6.05 2.17 -8.89
N LEU A 91 -6.09 0.93 -9.39
CA LEU A 91 -5.16 0.46 -10.43
C LEU A 91 -5.78 0.64 -11.81
N SER A 92 -4.97 0.91 -12.85
CA SER A 92 -5.47 0.91 -14.23
C SER A 92 -5.62 -0.51 -14.76
N ASN A 93 -6.46 -0.70 -15.78
CA ASN A 93 -6.63 -2.02 -16.42
C ASN A 93 -5.32 -2.56 -17.00
N GLU A 94 -4.48 -1.68 -17.54
CA GLU A 94 -3.14 -2.03 -18.03
C GLU A 94 -2.24 -2.53 -16.90
N THR A 95 -2.23 -1.86 -15.74
CA THR A 95 -1.44 -2.30 -14.58
C THR A 95 -1.91 -3.66 -14.06
N LEU A 96 -3.23 -3.88 -13.98
CA LEU A 96 -3.80 -5.18 -13.60
C LEU A 96 -3.39 -6.29 -14.58
N GLN A 97 -3.39 -5.98 -15.87
CA GLN A 97 -3.03 -6.92 -16.93
C GLN A 97 -1.54 -7.28 -16.89
N ASN A 98 -0.66 -6.29 -16.72
CA ASN A 98 0.79 -6.51 -16.64
C ASN A 98 1.15 -7.35 -15.40
N LEU A 99 0.56 -7.06 -14.24
CA LEU A 99 0.77 -7.84 -13.01
C LEU A 99 0.37 -9.31 -13.18
N MET A 100 -0.74 -9.59 -13.89
CA MET A 100 -1.17 -10.95 -14.19
C MET A 100 -0.19 -11.68 -15.13
N TYR A 101 0.40 -10.97 -16.10
CA TYR A 101 1.40 -11.55 -17.00
C TYR A 101 2.72 -11.84 -16.29
N ASP A 102 3.20 -10.91 -15.46
CA ASP A 102 4.42 -11.09 -14.67
C ASP A 102 4.30 -12.31 -13.76
N GLU A 103 3.15 -12.51 -13.11
CA GLU A 103 3.01 -13.65 -12.21
C GLU A 103 2.91 -14.99 -12.95
N ARG A 104 2.22 -15.04 -14.08
CA ARG A 104 2.22 -16.24 -14.92
C ARG A 104 3.62 -16.58 -15.42
N ALA A 105 4.42 -15.58 -15.76
CA ALA A 105 5.82 -15.78 -16.13
C ALA A 105 6.63 -16.42 -14.98
N ASP A 106 6.44 -15.94 -13.74
CA ASP A 106 7.06 -16.52 -12.54
C ASP A 106 6.59 -17.96 -12.24
N GLU A 107 5.33 -18.30 -12.52
CA GLU A 107 4.83 -19.68 -12.41
C GLU A 107 5.47 -20.60 -13.46
N TYR A 108 5.58 -20.15 -14.72
CA TYR A 108 6.27 -20.91 -15.77
C TYR A 108 7.72 -21.21 -15.42
N ILE A 109 8.45 -20.22 -14.89
CA ILE A 109 9.84 -20.38 -14.46
C ILE A 109 9.95 -21.37 -13.29
N ARG A 110 9.04 -21.28 -12.30
CA ARG A 110 8.99 -22.22 -11.16
C ARG A 110 8.69 -23.66 -11.59
N HIS A 111 7.83 -23.86 -12.59
CA HIS A 111 7.51 -25.19 -13.09
C HIS A 111 8.61 -25.79 -13.99
N GLN A 112 9.35 -24.98 -14.76
CA GLN A 112 10.48 -25.49 -15.56
C GLN A 112 11.73 -25.83 -14.74
N GLY A 113 11.99 -25.12 -13.62
CA GLY A 113 13.10 -25.45 -12.71
C GLY A 113 12.84 -26.62 -11.76
N ALA A 114 11.63 -27.23 -11.79
CA ALA A 114 11.26 -28.38 -10.97
C ALA A 114 11.31 -29.72 -11.72
N GLU A 115 11.62 -29.70 -13.03
CA GLU A 115 11.74 -30.89 -13.90
C GLU A 115 13.20 -31.26 -14.24
N GLU A 116 14.20 -30.62 -13.64
CA GLU A 116 15.63 -31.02 -13.68
C GLU A 116 16.09 -31.71 -12.38
#